data_AF-A0A7V0MJX0-F1
#
_entry.id   AF-A0A7V0MJX0-F1
#
_cell.length_a   1.000
_cell.length_b   1.000
_cell.length_c   1.000
_cell.angle_alpha   90.00
_cell.angle_beta   90.00
_cell.angle_gamma   90.00
#
_symmetry.space_group_name_H-M   'P 1'
#
loop_
_entity.id
_entity.type
_entity.pdbx_description
1 polymer ?
#
loop_
_entity_poly.entity_id
_entity_poly.type
_entity_poly.pdbx_seq_one_letter_code
_entity_poly.pdbx_strand_id
1 'polypeptide(L)' 'MIEKLSFEDTICALATPVGEGGIGIIKISGPDALNIAKKLFRHDPPIDHFVSHRLYYGL' A
#
# COMPACT_ATOMS: atom_id res chain seq x y z
N MET A 1 11.99 23.57 2.68
CA MET A 1 13.19 22.74 2.44
C MET A 1 12.65 21.37 2.08
N ILE A 2 12.87 20.88 0.86
CA ILE A 2 12.43 19.52 0.50
C ILE A 2 13.52 18.60 1.05
N GLU A 3 13.19 17.81 2.06
CA GLU A 3 14.06 16.73 2.51
C GLU A 3 14.28 15.77 1.33
N LYS A 4 15.53 15.42 1.07
CA LYS A 4 15.87 14.44 0.03
C LYS A 4 15.35 13.08 0.49
N LEU A 5 14.59 12.42 -0.38
CA LEU A 5 14.26 11.01 -0.17
C LEU A 5 15.54 10.17 -0.14
N SER A 6 15.58 9.22 0.79
CA SER A 6 16.56 8.14 0.82
C SER A 6 15.92 6.80 0.42
N PHE A 7 16.73 5.77 0.20
CA PHE A 7 16.22 4.44 -0.16
C PHE A 7 15.59 3.69 1.03
N GLU A 8 15.80 4.21 2.23
CA GLU A 8 15.25 3.71 3.48
C GLU A 8 13.83 4.26 3.72
N ASP A 9 13.42 5.30 2.99
CA ASP A 9 12.10 5.88 3.09
C ASP A 9 11.03 4.97 2.46
N THR A 10 9.83 5.04 3.04
CA THR A 10 8.62 4.43 2.45
C THR A 10 7.69 5.53 1.99
N ILE A 11 7.33 5.50 0.71
CA ILE A 11 6.52 6.52 0.04
C ILE A 11 5.14 5.98 -0.31
N CYS A 12 4.19 6.88 -0.51
CA CYS A 12 2.83 6.57 -0.95
C CYS A 12 2.35 7.62 -1.96
N ALA A 13 1.57 7.20 -2.96
CA ALA A 13 0.95 8.11 -3.93
C ALA A 13 -0.38 7.57 -4.46
N LEU A 14 -1.22 8.49 -4.95
CA LEU A 14 -2.33 8.15 -5.83
C LEU A 14 -1.75 7.62 -7.14
N ALA A 15 -2.04 6.37 -7.46
CA ALA A 15 -1.59 5.73 -8.71
C ALA A 15 -2.59 5.89 -9.85
N THR A 16 -3.81 6.35 -9.55
CA THR A 16 -4.86 6.69 -10.50
C THR A 16 -5.13 8.20 -10.51
N PRO A 17 -5.61 8.78 -11.63
CA PRO A 17 -6.05 10.16 -11.68
C PRO A 17 -7.13 10.50 -10.65
N VAL A 18 -7.22 11.77 -10.28
CA VAL A 18 -8.31 12.30 -9.46
C VAL A 18 -9.59 12.41 -10.30
N GLY A 19 -10.74 12.13 -9.69
CA GLY A 19 -12.05 12.24 -10.34
C GLY A 19 -12.93 11.02 -10.09
N GLU A 20 -14.02 10.92 -10.85
CA GLU A 20 -14.98 9.83 -10.76
C GLU A 20 -14.49 8.58 -11.53
N GLY A 21 -14.63 7.41 -10.91
CA GLY A 21 -14.24 6.14 -11.51
C GLY A 21 -14.66 4.95 -10.64
N GLY A 22 -14.69 3.74 -11.21
CA GLY A 22 -15.10 2.54 -10.49
C GLY A 22 -14.09 2.05 -9.44
N ILE A 23 -12.80 2.39 -9.61
CA ILE A 23 -11.71 1.97 -8.72
C ILE A 23 -10.68 3.12 -8.63
N GLY A 24 -10.23 3.41 -7.40
CA GLY A 24 -9.04 4.23 -7.15
C GLY A 24 -7.90 3.37 -6.58
N ILE A 25 -6.66 3.67 -6.96
CA ILE A 25 -5.49 2.91 -6.50
C ILE A 25 -4.55 3.84 -5.72
N ILE A 26 -4.21 3.43 -4.50
CA ILE A 26 -3.12 3.99 -3.70
C ILE A 26 -1.96 3.00 -3.75
N LYS A 27 -0.76 3.46 -4.11
CA LYS A 27 0.44 2.62 -4.18
C LYS A 27 1.45 3.05 -3.11
N ILE A 28 1.93 2.08 -2.33
CA ILE A 28 2.97 2.27 -1.30
C ILE A 28 4.23 1.52 -1.75
N SER A 29 5.41 2.11 -1.55
CA SER A 29 6.69 1.52 -1.93
C SER A 29 7.79 1.89 -0.93
N GLY A 30 8.63 0.92 -0.57
CA GLY A 30 9.75 1.09 0.36
C GLY A 30 9.82 -0.02 1.41
N PRO A 31 10.84 0.00 2.29
CA PRO A 31 11.10 -1.07 3.25
C PRO A 31 9.93 -1.39 4.19
N ASP A 32 9.10 -0.40 4.55
CA ASP A 32 7.99 -0.57 5.51
C ASP A 32 6.62 -0.75 4.84
N ALA A 33 6.56 -0.82 3.51
CA ALA A 33 5.30 -0.80 2.76
C ALA A 33 4.32 -1.92 3.18
N LEU A 34 4.81 -3.14 3.38
CA LEU A 34 3.98 -4.26 3.79
C LEU A 34 3.48 -4.13 5.24
N ASN A 35 4.32 -3.61 6.15
CA ASN A 35 3.91 -3.42 7.55
C ASN A 35 2.86 -2.33 7.68
N ILE A 36 3.00 -1.23 6.93
CA ILE A 36 1.98 -0.18 6.84
C ILE A 36 0.67 -0.78 6.31
N ALA A 37 0.73 -1.53 5.21
CA ALA A 37 -0.45 -2.17 4.63
C ALA A 37 -1.15 -3.11 5.63
N LYS A 38 -0.41 -3.94 6.38
CA LYS A 38 -0.95 -4.84 7.41
C LYS A 38 -1.66 -4.11 8.56
N LYS A 39 -1.28 -2.88 8.89
CA LYS A 39 -1.94 -2.08 9.94
C LYS A 39 -3.28 -1.49 9.47
N LEU A 40 -3.44 -1.29 8.16
CA LEU A 40 -4.63 -0.67 7.56
C LEU A 40 -5.65 -1.71 7.08
N PHE A 41 -5.15 -2.81 6.52
CA PHE A 41 -5.94 -3.87 5.90
C PHE A 41 -6.33 -4.95 6.91
N ARG A 42 -7.61 -5.30 6.96
CA ARG A 42 -8.14 -6.42 7.74
C ARG A 42 -8.71 -7.48 6.80
N HIS A 43 -8.47 -8.73 7.17
CA HIS A 43 -9.01 -9.89 6.49
C HIS A 43 -9.56 -10.85 7.55
N ASP A 44 -10.67 -11.51 7.23
CA ASP A 44 -11.28 -12.53 8.08
C ASP A 44 -11.43 -13.82 7.25
N PRO A 45 -10.71 -14.91 7.57
CA PRO A 45 -9.78 -15.09 8.70
C PRO A 45 -8.46 -14.33 8.55
N PRO A 46 -7.69 -14.08 9.62
CA PRO A 46 -6.39 -13.40 9.51
C PRO A 46 -5.44 -14.08 8.52
N ILE A 47 -4.69 -13.28 7.75
CA ILE A 47 -3.66 -13.80 6.82
C ILE A 47 -2.33 -13.87 7.55
N ASP A 48 -1.76 -15.07 7.67
CA ASP A 48 -0.45 -15.28 8.30
C ASP A 48 0.70 -14.66 7.51
N HIS A 49 0.70 -14.84 6.17
CA HIS A 49 1.75 -14.34 5.30
C HIS A 49 1.19 -13.86 3.95
N PHE A 50 1.68 -12.70 3.50
CA PHE A 50 1.37 -12.17 2.17
C PHE A 50 2.37 -12.72 1.15
N VAL A 51 1.89 -13.52 0.22
CA VAL A 51 2.62 -13.99 -0.96
C VAL A 51 2.69 -12.88 -2.02
N SER A 52 3.88 -12.73 -2.62
CA SER A 52 4.12 -11.81 -3.73
C SER A 52 3.24 -12.14 -4.95
N HIS A 53 2.86 -11.12 -5.72
CA HIS A 53 2.01 -11.23 -6.92
C HIS A 53 0.63 -11.89 -6.68
N ARG A 54 0.06 -11.69 -5.48
CA ARG A 54 -1.27 -12.18 -5.13
C ARG A 54 -2.18 -11.03 -4.72
N LEU A 55 -3.43 -11.09 -5.16
CA LEU A 55 -4.49 -10.18 -4.73
C LEU A 55 -5.16 -10.74 -3.47
N TYR A 56 -5.38 -9.86 -2.49
CA TYR A 56 -6.14 -10.15 -1.28
C TYR A 56 -7.31 -9.17 -1.20
N TYR A 57 -8.47 -9.65 -0.79
CA TYR A 57 -9.69 -8.87 -0.66
C TYR A 57 -10.08 -8.77 0.81
N GLY A 58 -10.30 -7.55 1.31
CA GLY A 58 -10.52 -7.28 2.72
C GLY A 58 -10.79 -5.80 2.95
N LEU A 59 -10.89 -5.40 4.23
CA LEU A 59 -11.25 -4.05 4.67
C LEU A 59 -10.15 -3.41 5.53
#